data_AF-A0AA38P0G3-F1
#
_entry.id   AF-A0AA38P0G3-F1
#
_cell.length_a   1.000
_cell.length_b   1.000
_cell.length_c   1.000
_cell.angle_alpha   90.00
_cell.angle_beta   90.00
_cell.angle_gamma   90.00
#
_symmetry.space_group_name_H-M   'P 1'
#
loop_
_entity.id
_entity.type
_entity.pdbx_description
1 polymer ?
#
loop_
_entity_poly.entity_id
_entity_poly.type
_entity_poly.pdbx_seq_one_letter_code
_entity_poly.pdbx_strand_id
1 'polypeptide(L)'
;MSTKYALASLEVLSTSVEHTQPIQKFRLFTGASHSSIIDLEYFWGLEKGELDLWSPLNCISVRADIACLFLNLELALIPNIEILQKLSDSIEENADSLSVDQRRCCFEVLSPGEYEYSLVPITNDPPCLFIIGNNSKSPQKLELTPPHYPQVKLNVHPAFAVAHNAYRLYPSVHEDCPYYNPISRIRVMCCEPIPQEFCARPNIQFPSSRLSGQQDARHSSESDDSEEVIEVDDYSDEDDKVRIQSWLEAVP
;
A
#
# COMPACT_ATOMS: atom_id res chain seq x y z
N MET A 1 17.88 -8.16 -24.33
CA MET A 1 16.44 -7.99 -24.06
C MET A 1 16.13 -6.50 -24.03
N SER A 2 15.03 -6.09 -24.65
CA SER A 2 14.74 -4.69 -24.97
C SER A 2 14.38 -3.88 -23.71
N THR A 3 15.12 -2.80 -23.44
CA THR A 3 14.96 -1.82 -22.36
C THR A 3 13.69 -0.95 -22.45
N LYS A 4 12.71 -1.33 -23.29
CA LYS A 4 11.55 -0.49 -23.64
C LYS A 4 10.58 -0.20 -22.49
N TYR A 5 10.68 -0.91 -21.37
CA TYR A 5 9.71 -0.83 -20.28
C TYR A 5 10.30 -0.39 -18.94
N ALA A 6 11.60 -0.06 -18.88
CA ALA A 6 12.23 0.36 -17.63
C ALA A 6 12.01 1.87 -17.38
N LEU A 7 11.27 2.18 -16.31
CA LEU A 7 11.12 3.52 -15.77
C LEU A 7 12.27 3.81 -14.81
N ALA A 8 12.91 4.97 -14.97
CA ALA A 8 13.97 5.41 -14.06
C ALA A 8 13.43 5.81 -12.67
N SER A 9 12.18 6.28 -12.61
CA SER A 9 11.49 6.71 -11.38
C SER A 9 9.99 6.78 -11.68
N LEU A 10 9.15 6.80 -10.63
CA LEU A 10 7.72 7.14 -10.77
C LEU A 10 7.47 8.65 -10.85
N GLU A 11 8.44 9.49 -10.44
CA GLU A 11 8.31 10.95 -10.42
C GLU A 11 8.15 11.57 -11.83
N VAL A 12 8.54 10.84 -12.86
CA VAL A 12 8.36 11.24 -14.26
C VAL A 12 6.95 10.99 -14.76
N LEU A 13 6.11 10.25 -14.03
CA LEU A 13 4.75 9.94 -14.48
C LEU A 13 3.79 11.07 -14.18
N SER A 14 2.80 11.26 -15.07
CA SER A 14 1.71 12.22 -14.92
C SER A 14 0.49 11.72 -15.70
N THR A 15 -0.72 12.07 -15.27
CA THR A 15 -1.96 11.87 -16.02
C THR A 15 -2.23 12.99 -17.02
N SER A 16 -1.53 14.12 -16.88
CA SER A 16 -1.64 15.29 -17.75
C SER A 16 -0.29 15.73 -18.30
N VAL A 17 -0.27 16.06 -19.59
CA VAL A 17 0.90 16.62 -20.29
C VAL A 17 1.10 18.11 -19.99
N GLU A 18 0.00 18.86 -19.83
CA GLU A 18 0.02 20.32 -19.80
C GLU A 18 0.12 20.88 -18.37
N HIS A 19 -0.36 20.12 -17.39
CA HIS A 19 -0.51 20.57 -16.00
C HIS A 19 0.08 19.56 -15.04
N THR A 20 1.41 19.48 -15.01
CA THR A 20 2.10 18.54 -14.12
C THR A 20 1.93 18.96 -12.67
N GLN A 21 1.44 18.05 -11.84
CA GLN A 21 1.32 18.26 -10.41
C GLN A 21 2.70 18.18 -9.72
N PRO A 22 2.84 18.78 -8.52
CA PRO A 22 4.06 18.66 -7.73
C PRO A 22 4.35 17.21 -7.35
N ILE A 23 5.63 16.89 -7.19
CA ILE A 23 6.07 15.62 -6.64
C ILE A 23 5.83 15.65 -5.13
N GLN A 24 5.21 14.61 -4.62
CA GLN A 24 4.95 14.40 -3.21
C GLN A 24 5.42 13.02 -2.76
N LYS A 25 5.84 12.94 -1.50
CA LYS A 25 6.04 11.67 -0.82
C LYS A 25 4.73 11.28 -0.17
N PHE A 26 4.25 10.07 -0.44
CA PHE A 26 3.07 9.55 0.23
C PHE A 26 3.27 8.09 0.64
N ARG A 27 2.42 7.63 1.56
CA ARG A 27 2.42 6.27 2.08
C ARG A 27 1.59 5.39 1.20
N LEU A 28 2.18 4.29 0.76
CA LEU A 28 1.46 3.34 -0.08
C LEU A 28 0.37 2.67 0.74
N PHE A 29 0.68 2.17 1.94
CA PHE A 29 -0.29 1.50 2.81
C PHE A 29 -0.66 2.35 4.03
N THR A 30 -1.93 2.68 4.21
CA THR A 30 -2.39 3.54 5.32
C THR A 30 -3.11 2.79 6.44
N GLY A 31 -3.25 1.46 6.34
CA GLY A 31 -3.99 0.66 7.32
C GLY A 31 -5.51 0.73 7.18
N ALA A 32 -6.03 1.45 6.18
CA ALA A 32 -7.46 1.51 5.87
C ALA A 32 -7.98 0.29 5.08
N SER A 33 -7.13 -0.73 4.85
CA SER A 33 -7.56 -1.96 4.18
C SER A 33 -8.35 -2.86 5.13
N HIS A 34 -9.03 -3.87 4.60
CA HIS A 34 -9.81 -4.82 5.40
C HIS A 34 -8.97 -5.74 6.30
N SER A 35 -7.63 -5.76 6.19
CA SER A 35 -6.78 -6.50 7.15
C SER A 35 -6.64 -5.65 8.41
N SER A 36 -6.84 -6.25 9.59
CA SER A 36 -6.42 -5.53 10.78
C SER A 36 -4.89 -5.40 10.77
N ILE A 37 -4.37 -4.27 11.27
CA ILE A 37 -2.92 -4.06 11.45
C ILE A 37 -2.30 -5.22 12.27
N ILE A 38 -3.06 -5.76 13.22
CA ILE A 38 -2.65 -6.88 14.08
C ILE A 38 -2.49 -8.17 13.25
N ASP A 39 -3.37 -8.43 12.29
CA ASP A 39 -3.23 -9.60 11.41
C ASP A 39 -1.95 -9.49 10.59
N LEU A 40 -1.68 -8.31 10.01
CA LEU A 40 -0.44 -8.08 9.27
C LEU A 40 0.79 -8.26 10.17
N GLU A 41 0.78 -7.73 11.39
CA GLU A 41 1.85 -7.97 12.37
C GLU A 41 2.04 -9.46 12.62
N TYR A 42 0.96 -10.22 12.76
CA TYR A 42 1.04 -11.66 12.94
C TYR A 42 1.72 -12.35 11.75
N PHE A 43 1.18 -12.17 10.55
CA PHE A 43 1.64 -12.85 9.34
C PHE A 43 3.02 -12.38 8.87
N TRP A 44 3.41 -11.15 9.21
CA TRP A 44 4.73 -10.62 8.91
C TRP A 44 5.79 -10.99 9.95
N GLY A 45 5.42 -11.76 10.97
CA GLY A 45 6.33 -12.19 12.03
C GLY A 45 6.82 -11.03 12.90
N LEU A 46 5.99 -9.99 13.04
CA LEU A 46 6.21 -8.85 13.93
C LEU A 46 5.54 -9.10 15.27
N GLU A 47 6.01 -8.40 16.30
CA GLU A 47 5.30 -8.29 17.56
C GLU A 47 4.14 -7.29 17.46
N LYS A 48 3.16 -7.44 18.36
CA LYS A 48 1.98 -6.57 18.36
C LYS A 48 2.37 -5.11 18.62
N GLY A 49 1.92 -4.21 17.77
CA GLY A 49 2.27 -2.79 17.79
C GLY A 49 3.63 -2.45 17.18
N GLU A 50 4.37 -3.40 16.60
CA GLU A 50 5.66 -3.15 15.96
C GLU A 50 5.53 -2.62 14.53
N LEU A 51 4.38 -2.78 13.86
CA LEU A 51 4.20 -2.32 12.49
C LEU A 51 4.18 -0.79 12.40
N ASP A 52 5.32 -0.20 12.00
CA ASP A 52 5.45 1.23 11.78
C ASP A 52 4.98 1.62 10.36
N LEU A 53 3.72 2.05 10.25
CA LEU A 53 3.19 2.62 9.01
C LEU A 53 3.89 3.92 8.60
N TRP A 54 4.61 4.58 9.51
CA TRP A 54 5.42 5.78 9.26
C TRP A 54 6.85 5.50 8.82
N SER A 55 7.21 4.23 8.69
CA SER A 55 8.50 3.81 8.17
C SER A 55 8.73 4.34 6.75
N PRO A 56 9.96 4.79 6.41
CA PRO A 56 10.35 5.07 5.03
C PRO A 56 10.14 3.89 4.07
N LEU A 57 10.07 2.66 4.59
CA LEU A 57 9.79 1.44 3.84
C LEU A 57 8.36 1.41 3.27
N ASN A 58 7.46 2.26 3.74
CA ASN A 58 6.09 2.38 3.25
C ASN A 58 5.88 3.61 2.35
N CYS A 59 6.96 4.33 1.98
CA CYS A 59 6.87 5.60 1.26
C CYS A 59 7.35 5.48 -0.18
N ILE A 60 6.64 6.16 -1.08
CA ILE A 60 7.08 6.39 -2.47
C ILE A 60 6.95 7.88 -2.83
N SER A 61 7.76 8.32 -3.80
CA SER A 61 7.69 9.67 -4.37
C SER A 61 7.05 9.63 -5.75
N VAL A 62 5.95 10.36 -5.94
CA VAL A 62 5.22 10.44 -7.22
C VAL A 62 4.60 11.84 -7.36
N ARG A 63 4.11 12.20 -8.54
CA ARG A 63 3.28 13.41 -8.68
C ARG A 63 1.91 13.23 -8.02
N ALA A 64 1.30 14.31 -7.54
CA ALA A 64 0.05 14.23 -6.77
C ALA A 64 -1.10 13.53 -7.53
N ASP A 65 -1.20 13.75 -8.84
CA ASP A 65 -2.15 13.05 -9.73
C ASP A 65 -1.89 11.54 -9.81
N ILE A 66 -0.63 11.12 -9.82
CA ILE A 66 -0.25 9.69 -9.76
C ILE A 66 -0.50 9.11 -8.37
N ALA A 67 -0.29 9.87 -7.29
CA ALA A 67 -0.62 9.43 -5.94
C ALA A 67 -2.12 9.12 -5.80
N CYS A 68 -2.99 9.96 -6.40
CA CYS A 68 -4.43 9.69 -6.43
C CYS A 68 -4.75 8.34 -7.05
N LEU A 69 -4.06 7.92 -8.12
CA LEU A 69 -4.29 6.62 -8.74
C LEU A 69 -3.94 5.45 -7.81
N PHE A 70 -2.87 5.56 -7.02
CA PHE A 70 -2.55 4.56 -6.00
C PHE A 70 -3.59 4.55 -4.88
N LEU A 71 -3.92 5.73 -4.34
CA LEU A 71 -4.88 5.87 -3.24
C LEU A 71 -6.30 5.40 -3.60
N ASN A 72 -6.71 5.61 -4.85
CA ASN A 72 -7.98 5.11 -5.38
C ASN A 72 -7.92 3.62 -5.80
N LEU A 73 -6.77 2.98 -5.67
CA LEU A 73 -6.52 1.60 -6.09
C LEU A 73 -6.80 1.38 -7.59
N GLU A 74 -6.44 2.37 -8.41
CA GLU A 74 -6.46 2.30 -9.88
C GLU A 74 -5.12 1.80 -10.43
N LEU A 75 -4.05 1.93 -9.64
CA LEU A 75 -2.69 1.55 -9.98
C LEU A 75 -2.04 0.76 -8.84
N ALA A 76 -1.30 -0.29 -9.19
CA ALA A 76 -0.59 -1.17 -8.25
C ALA A 76 0.90 -1.21 -8.55
N LEU A 77 1.70 -1.35 -7.48
CA LEU A 77 3.08 -1.79 -7.56
C LEU A 77 3.16 -3.25 -7.22
N ILE A 78 3.42 -4.11 -8.21
CA ILE A 78 3.50 -5.55 -8.02
C ILE A 78 4.97 -5.96 -8.02
N PRO A 79 5.51 -6.49 -6.90
CA PRO A 79 6.86 -7.06 -6.90
C PRO A 79 7.00 -8.17 -7.95
N ASN A 80 8.23 -8.44 -8.40
CA ASN A 80 8.46 -9.57 -9.30
C ASN A 80 8.09 -10.91 -8.64
N ILE A 81 7.95 -11.96 -9.46
CA ILE A 81 7.45 -13.27 -9.01
C ILE A 81 8.33 -13.94 -7.95
N GLU A 82 9.65 -13.76 -8.01
CA GLU A 82 10.57 -14.33 -7.01
C GLU A 82 10.35 -13.70 -5.63
N ILE A 83 10.16 -12.38 -5.59
CA ILE A 83 9.87 -11.65 -4.35
C ILE A 83 8.50 -12.01 -3.81
N LEU A 84 7.50 -12.14 -4.68
CA LEU A 84 6.16 -12.58 -4.29
C LEU A 84 6.16 -13.99 -3.70
N GLN A 85 6.94 -14.92 -4.28
CA GLN A 85 7.10 -16.27 -3.76
C GLN A 85 7.77 -16.26 -2.38
N LYS A 86 8.90 -15.55 -2.21
CA LYS A 86 9.57 -15.44 -0.90
C LYS A 86 8.66 -14.85 0.18
N LEU A 87 7.87 -13.83 -0.17
CA LEU A 87 6.91 -13.24 0.77
C LEU A 87 5.78 -14.22 1.11
N SER A 88 5.24 -14.93 0.11
CA SER A 88 4.21 -15.95 0.32
C SER A 88 4.72 -17.08 1.21
N ASP A 89 5.91 -17.60 0.96
CA ASP A 89 6.50 -18.69 1.73
C ASP A 89 6.75 -18.24 3.18
N SER A 90 7.24 -17.02 3.38
CA SER A 90 7.43 -16.44 4.72
C SER A 90 6.11 -16.29 5.50
N ILE A 91 5.03 -15.89 4.83
CA ILE A 91 3.71 -15.75 5.47
C ILE A 91 3.14 -17.13 5.82
N GLU A 92 3.31 -18.11 4.95
CA GLU A 92 2.90 -19.50 5.20
C GLU A 92 3.67 -20.10 6.39
N GLU A 93 4.99 -19.93 6.44
CA GLU A 93 5.81 -20.35 7.59
C GLU A 93 5.31 -19.72 8.91
N ASN A 94 4.92 -18.45 8.88
CA ASN A 94 4.39 -17.76 10.06
C ASN A 94 2.98 -18.22 10.44
N ALA A 95 2.14 -18.55 9.46
CA ALA A 95 0.80 -19.09 9.69
C ALA A 95 0.86 -20.49 10.33
N ASP A 96 1.80 -21.33 9.88
CA ASP A 96 1.99 -22.72 10.36
C ASP A 96 2.86 -22.82 11.62
N SER A 97 3.38 -21.71 12.14
CA SER A 97 4.27 -21.69 13.30
C SER A 97 3.58 -22.21 14.56
N LEU A 98 4.22 -23.15 15.26
CA LEU A 98 3.67 -23.76 16.49
C LEU A 98 3.64 -22.80 17.68
N SER A 99 4.49 -21.78 17.67
CA SER A 99 4.45 -20.70 18.65
C SER A 99 4.74 -19.34 18.02
N VAL A 100 4.23 -18.28 18.65
CA VAL A 100 4.41 -16.90 18.22
C VAL A 100 5.89 -16.52 18.10
N ASP A 101 6.75 -17.08 18.96
CA ASP A 101 8.18 -16.75 19.03
C ASP A 101 9.03 -17.48 17.96
N GLN A 102 8.43 -18.39 17.19
CA GLN A 102 9.09 -19.09 16.08
C GLN A 102 8.90 -18.38 14.74
N ARG A 103 8.03 -17.38 14.68
CA ARG A 103 7.76 -16.61 13.46
C ARG A 103 9.02 -15.84 13.04
N ARG A 104 9.15 -15.65 11.73
CA ARG A 104 10.24 -14.90 11.11
C ARG A 104 9.75 -13.55 10.65
N CYS A 105 10.48 -12.51 11.04
CA CYS A 105 10.20 -11.15 10.60
C CYS A 105 10.38 -11.05 9.08
N CYS A 106 9.35 -10.58 8.38
CA CYS A 106 9.38 -10.49 6.93
C CYS A 106 10.48 -9.55 6.42
N PHE A 107 10.89 -8.57 7.23
CA PHE A 107 11.99 -7.64 6.93
C PHE A 107 13.38 -8.28 7.07
N GLU A 108 13.49 -9.46 7.68
CA GLU A 108 14.71 -10.26 7.68
C GLU A 108 14.78 -11.14 6.42
N VAL A 109 13.64 -11.75 6.04
CA VAL A 109 13.52 -12.55 4.81
C VAL A 109 13.72 -11.69 3.56
N LEU A 110 13.13 -10.50 3.55
CA LEU A 110 13.27 -9.49 2.52
C LEU A 110 13.87 -8.24 3.15
N SER A 111 15.20 -8.14 3.15
CA SER A 111 15.89 -7.01 3.79
C SER A 111 15.53 -5.66 3.15
N PRO A 112 15.43 -4.56 3.90
CA PRO A 112 15.29 -3.22 3.34
C PRO A 112 16.28 -2.94 2.21
N GLY A 113 15.78 -2.46 1.07
CA GLY A 113 16.59 -2.26 -0.12
C GLY A 113 15.78 -1.85 -1.34
N GLU A 114 16.45 -1.84 -2.49
CA GLU A 114 15.83 -1.53 -3.77
C GLU A 114 15.25 -2.80 -4.40
N TYR A 115 13.97 -2.76 -4.75
CA TYR A 115 13.24 -3.87 -5.38
C TYR A 115 12.66 -3.45 -6.72
N GLU A 116 12.48 -4.42 -7.62
CA GLU A 116 11.84 -4.21 -8.92
C GLU A 116 10.33 -4.50 -8.84
N TYR A 117 9.55 -3.57 -9.38
CA TYR A 117 8.09 -3.61 -9.40
C TYR A 117 7.57 -3.45 -10.83
N SER A 118 6.51 -4.18 -11.14
CA SER A 118 5.65 -3.90 -12.30
C SER A 118 4.57 -2.90 -11.90
N LEU A 119 4.39 -1.88 -12.74
CA LEU A 119 3.31 -0.90 -12.61
C LEU A 119 2.07 -1.41 -13.33
N VAL A 120 1.07 -1.86 -12.56
CA VAL A 120 -0.08 -2.60 -13.09
C VAL A 120 -1.37 -1.80 -12.88
N PRO A 121 -2.18 -1.56 -13.93
CA PRO A 121 -3.52 -1.02 -13.76
C PRO A 121 -4.42 -2.06 -13.11
N ILE A 122 -5.20 -1.66 -12.11
CA ILE A 122 -6.12 -2.56 -11.38
C ILE A 122 -7.54 -2.50 -11.99
N THR A 123 -7.85 -1.46 -12.75
CA THR A 123 -9.15 -1.23 -13.38
C THR A 123 -9.21 -1.78 -14.81
N ASN A 124 -10.41 -2.14 -15.26
CA ASN A 124 -10.66 -2.54 -16.65
C ASN A 124 -10.32 -1.44 -17.66
N ASP A 125 -10.55 -0.18 -17.27
CA ASP A 125 -10.17 1.00 -18.02
C ASP A 125 -8.87 1.56 -17.42
N PRO A 126 -7.70 1.21 -17.97
CA PRO A 126 -6.42 1.62 -17.40
C PRO A 126 -6.25 3.14 -17.54
N PRO A 127 -5.68 3.81 -16.52
CA PRO A 127 -5.45 5.24 -16.56
C PRO A 127 -4.48 5.61 -17.70
N CYS A 128 -4.72 6.76 -18.34
CA CYS A 128 -3.82 7.28 -19.35
C CYS A 128 -2.60 7.94 -18.67
N LEU A 129 -1.43 7.32 -18.80
CA LEU A 129 -0.19 7.83 -18.20
C LEU A 129 0.75 8.39 -19.26
N PHE A 130 1.49 9.43 -18.87
CA PHE A 130 2.52 10.05 -19.68
C PHE A 130 3.85 10.08 -18.91
N ILE A 131 4.94 9.81 -19.62
CA ILE A 131 6.30 10.04 -19.13
C ILE A 131 6.68 11.48 -19.47
N ILE A 132 6.90 12.26 -18.43
CA ILE A 132 7.34 13.65 -18.45
C ILE A 132 8.73 13.72 -17.81
N GLY A 133 9.74 13.74 -18.65
CA GLY A 133 11.14 13.82 -18.23
C GLY A 133 11.76 15.16 -18.58
N ASN A 134 12.78 15.57 -17.80
CA ASN A 134 13.54 16.79 -18.03
C ASN A 134 14.27 16.82 -19.40
N ASN A 135 14.46 15.66 -20.04
CA ASN A 135 15.29 15.51 -21.25
C ASN A 135 14.51 15.05 -22.49
N SER A 136 13.21 14.74 -22.38
CA SER A 136 12.40 14.37 -23.54
C SER A 136 11.76 15.63 -24.14
N LYS A 137 12.01 15.90 -25.41
CA LYS A 137 11.43 17.06 -26.12
C LYS A 137 9.90 16.98 -26.25
N SER A 138 9.33 15.80 -26.03
CA SER A 138 7.90 15.55 -26.09
C SER A 138 7.48 14.51 -25.03
N PRO A 139 6.36 14.73 -24.34
CA PRO A 139 5.74 13.71 -23.49
C PRO A 139 5.48 12.44 -24.28
N GLN A 140 5.77 11.29 -23.66
CA GLN A 140 5.50 9.99 -24.25
C GLN A 140 4.35 9.33 -23.51
N LYS A 141 3.32 8.87 -24.22
CA LYS A 141 2.26 8.05 -23.62
C LYS A 141 2.86 6.70 -23.19
N LEU A 142 2.59 6.31 -21.95
CA LEU A 142 2.98 5.03 -21.38
C LEU A 142 1.90 3.99 -21.64
N GLU A 143 2.28 2.87 -22.25
CA GLU A 143 1.36 1.75 -22.47
C GLU A 143 1.34 0.83 -21.25
N LEU A 144 0.14 0.58 -20.73
CA LEU A 144 -0.11 -0.31 -19.58
C LEU A 144 -0.86 -1.57 -20.04
N THR A 145 -0.30 -2.28 -21.02
CA THR A 145 -0.95 -3.43 -21.64
C THR A 145 -0.31 -4.75 -21.22
N PRO A 146 -1.09 -5.78 -20.86
CA PRO A 146 -0.56 -7.12 -20.64
C PRO A 146 0.15 -7.67 -21.89
N PRO A 147 1.12 -8.59 -21.73
CA PRO A 147 1.64 -9.10 -20.45
C PRO A 147 2.83 -8.28 -19.91
N HIS A 148 3.24 -7.22 -20.61
CA HIS A 148 4.48 -6.49 -20.32
C HIS A 148 4.19 -5.12 -19.73
N TYR A 149 4.16 -5.05 -18.40
CA TYR A 149 3.98 -3.80 -17.68
C TYR A 149 5.30 -3.04 -17.51
N PRO A 150 5.27 -1.70 -17.44
CA PRO A 150 6.43 -0.90 -17.09
C PRO A 150 7.03 -1.34 -15.76
N GLN A 151 8.35 -1.42 -15.71
CA GLN A 151 9.10 -1.82 -14.53
C GLN A 151 9.77 -0.62 -13.90
N VAL A 152 9.80 -0.55 -12.58
CA VAL A 152 10.46 0.50 -11.82
C VAL A 152 11.18 -0.10 -10.62
N LYS A 153 12.31 0.50 -10.23
CA LYS A 153 13.01 0.14 -9.01
C LYS A 153 12.75 1.16 -7.91
N LEU A 154 12.37 0.68 -6.72
CA LEU A 154 11.94 1.52 -5.60
C LEU A 154 12.44 0.94 -4.27
N ASN A 155 12.53 1.80 -3.25
CA ASN A 155 12.91 1.41 -1.88
C ASN A 155 11.72 1.09 -0.95
N VAL A 156 10.49 1.16 -1.47
CA VAL A 156 9.32 0.67 -0.72
C VAL A 156 9.51 -0.83 -0.48
N HIS A 157 9.13 -1.34 0.69
CA HIS A 157 9.28 -2.75 0.99
C HIS A 157 8.16 -3.57 0.33
N PRO A 158 8.45 -4.75 -0.25
CA PRO A 158 7.46 -5.56 -0.95
C PRO A 158 6.21 -5.89 -0.12
N ALA A 159 6.34 -6.09 1.19
CA ALA A 159 5.21 -6.36 2.07
C ALA A 159 4.16 -5.23 2.07
N PHE A 160 4.59 -3.95 2.12
CA PHE A 160 3.68 -2.82 2.04
C PHE A 160 3.02 -2.71 0.66
N ALA A 161 3.78 -2.95 -0.41
CA ALA A 161 3.23 -2.95 -1.77
C ALA A 161 2.17 -4.03 -1.96
N VAL A 162 2.40 -5.24 -1.44
CA VAL A 162 1.42 -6.33 -1.52
C VAL A 162 0.20 -6.04 -0.64
N ALA A 163 0.37 -5.57 0.59
CA ALA A 163 -0.75 -5.21 1.47
C ALA A 163 -1.65 -4.12 0.87
N HIS A 164 -1.06 -3.13 0.18
CA HIS A 164 -1.82 -2.13 -0.56
C HIS A 164 -2.68 -2.75 -1.67
N ASN A 165 -2.18 -3.75 -2.39
CA ASN A 165 -2.85 -4.30 -3.57
C ASN A 165 -3.78 -5.50 -3.28
N ALA A 166 -3.58 -6.19 -2.15
CA ALA A 166 -4.13 -7.53 -1.89
C ALA A 166 -5.66 -7.63 -2.06
N TYR A 167 -6.39 -6.53 -1.84
CA TYR A 167 -7.86 -6.53 -1.88
C TYR A 167 -8.47 -6.19 -3.24
N ARG A 168 -7.72 -5.60 -4.18
CA ARG A 168 -8.28 -5.11 -5.44
C ARG A 168 -7.81 -5.83 -6.69
N LEU A 169 -6.84 -6.74 -6.57
CA LEU A 169 -6.52 -7.65 -7.68
C LEU A 169 -7.65 -8.67 -7.83
N TYR A 170 -8.68 -8.28 -8.57
CA TYR A 170 -9.83 -9.13 -8.86
C TYR A 170 -9.42 -10.28 -9.79
N PRO A 171 -9.92 -11.51 -9.54
CA PRO A 171 -9.68 -12.67 -10.39
C PRO A 171 -9.95 -12.36 -11.86
N SER A 172 -11.11 -11.77 -12.16
CA SER A 172 -11.64 -11.60 -13.51
C SER A 172 -10.79 -10.74 -14.46
N VAL A 173 -9.85 -9.95 -13.95
CA VAL A 173 -8.99 -9.06 -14.76
C VAL A 173 -7.58 -9.64 -14.94
N HIS A 174 -7.17 -10.58 -14.07
CA HIS A 174 -5.78 -10.97 -13.93
C HIS A 174 -5.53 -12.48 -13.80
N GLU A 175 -6.48 -13.37 -14.09
CA GLU A 175 -6.25 -14.83 -13.97
C GLU A 175 -5.00 -15.32 -14.74
N ASP A 176 -4.74 -14.74 -15.91
CA ASP A 176 -3.58 -15.08 -16.75
C ASP A 176 -2.28 -14.38 -16.30
N CYS A 177 -2.33 -13.51 -15.29
CA CYS A 177 -1.16 -12.79 -14.81
C CYS A 177 -0.35 -13.67 -13.84
N PRO A 178 0.98 -13.80 -14.03
CA PRO A 178 1.80 -14.70 -13.23
C PRO A 178 1.84 -14.34 -11.73
N TYR A 179 1.50 -13.09 -11.38
CA TYR A 179 1.45 -12.59 -10.01
C TYR A 179 0.12 -12.84 -9.31
N TYR A 180 -0.94 -13.26 -10.02
CA TYR A 180 -2.26 -13.43 -9.42
C TYR A 180 -2.29 -14.51 -8.33
N ASN A 181 -1.77 -15.70 -8.65
CA ASN A 181 -1.73 -16.83 -7.70
C ASN A 181 -1.02 -16.49 -6.37
N PRO A 182 0.23 -15.99 -6.37
CA PRO A 182 0.91 -15.68 -5.11
C PRO A 182 0.23 -14.54 -4.33
N ILE A 183 -0.28 -13.51 -5.00
CA ILE A 183 -0.99 -12.42 -4.28
C ILE A 183 -2.31 -12.92 -3.70
N SER A 184 -3.06 -13.74 -4.43
CA SER A 184 -4.28 -14.37 -3.94
C SER A 184 -4.00 -15.27 -2.74
N ARG A 185 -2.91 -16.04 -2.78
CA ARG A 185 -2.48 -16.87 -1.65
C ARG A 185 -2.15 -16.02 -0.43
N ILE A 186 -1.35 -14.95 -0.59
CA ILE A 186 -1.02 -14.01 0.48
C ILE A 186 -2.30 -13.41 1.08
N ARG A 187 -3.24 -12.99 0.24
CA ARG A 187 -4.53 -12.44 0.69
C ARG A 187 -5.31 -13.46 1.53
N VAL A 188 -5.45 -14.69 1.04
CA VAL A 188 -6.19 -15.75 1.76
C VAL A 188 -5.54 -16.03 3.11
N MET A 189 -4.22 -16.19 3.14
CA MET A 189 -3.47 -16.44 4.38
C MET A 189 -3.66 -15.28 5.37
N CYS A 190 -3.59 -14.02 4.93
CA CYS A 190 -3.80 -12.87 5.80
C CYS A 190 -5.24 -12.69 6.31
N CYS A 191 -6.18 -13.52 5.88
CA CYS A 191 -7.55 -13.55 6.39
C CYS A 191 -7.80 -14.72 7.36
N GLU A 192 -6.83 -15.61 7.57
CA GLU A 192 -6.96 -16.71 8.53
C GLU A 192 -7.00 -16.16 9.97
N PRO A 193 -7.76 -16.79 10.88
CA PRO A 193 -7.79 -16.38 12.27
C PRO A 193 -6.40 -16.47 12.92
N ILE A 194 -5.94 -15.36 13.49
CA ILE A 194 -4.68 -15.33 14.24
C ILE A 194 -4.87 -15.90 15.66
N PRO A 195 -3.84 -16.50 16.28
CA PRO A 195 -3.93 -17.07 17.62
C PRO A 195 -4.36 -16.04 18.68
N GLN A 196 -5.31 -16.43 19.53
CA GLN A 196 -5.77 -15.56 20.63
C GLN A 196 -4.64 -15.13 21.57
N GLU A 197 -3.63 -15.98 21.74
CA GLU A 197 -2.43 -15.67 22.51
C GLU A 197 -1.68 -14.45 21.97
N PHE A 198 -1.60 -14.29 20.65
CA PHE A 198 -1.00 -13.11 20.02
C PHE A 198 -1.88 -11.87 20.23
N CYS A 199 -3.20 -11.99 20.00
CA CYS A 199 -4.15 -10.90 20.22
C CYS A 199 -4.12 -10.38 21.66
N ALA A 200 -3.89 -11.26 22.64
CA ALA A 200 -3.82 -10.92 24.05
C ALA A 200 -2.49 -10.24 24.46
N ARG A 201 -1.46 -10.23 23.61
CA ARG A 201 -0.19 -9.55 23.93
C ARG A 201 -0.41 -8.04 24.07
N PRO A 202 0.33 -7.36 24.97
CA PRO A 202 0.35 -5.90 25.01
C PRO A 202 1.04 -5.35 23.76
N ASN A 203 0.62 -4.16 23.31
CA ASN A 203 1.35 -3.46 22.25
C ASN A 203 2.75 -3.11 22.75
N ILE A 204 3.77 -3.31 21.92
CA ILE A 204 5.08 -2.73 22.14
C ILE A 204 4.90 -1.21 22.10
N GLN A 205 5.06 -0.55 23.25
CA GLN A 205 5.07 0.90 23.29
C GLN A 205 6.38 1.39 22.66
N PHE A 206 6.30 1.97 21.47
CA PHE A 206 7.39 2.83 21.01
C PHE A 206 7.53 3.98 22.03
N PRO A 207 8.74 4.26 22.54
CA PRO A 207 8.93 5.43 23.39
C PRO A 207 8.45 6.66 22.61
N SER A 208 7.45 7.36 23.14
CA SER A 208 6.67 8.42 22.48
C SER A 208 7.46 9.67 22.06
N SER A 209 8.80 9.61 22.02
CA SER A 209 9.69 10.73 21.71
C SER A 209 9.69 11.18 20.25
N ARG A 210 8.93 10.54 19.35
CA ARG A 210 8.84 10.93 17.92
C ARG A 210 7.54 11.61 17.50
N LEU A 211 6.53 11.72 18.37
CA LEU A 211 5.22 12.30 18.02
C LEU A 211 4.95 13.69 18.61
N SER A 212 5.87 14.27 19.38
CA SER A 212 5.70 15.59 20.01
C SER A 212 5.99 16.80 19.10
N GLY A 213 6.04 16.62 17.78
CA GLY A 213 6.39 17.68 16.84
C GLY A 213 5.22 18.43 16.19
N GLN A 214 3.97 17.98 16.34
CA GLN A 214 2.89 18.52 15.49
C GLN A 214 1.48 18.43 16.08
N GLN A 215 1.32 18.80 17.35
CA GLN A 215 0.02 19.16 17.91
C GLN A 215 0.20 20.37 18.80
N ASP A 216 0.05 21.57 18.23
CA ASP A 216 -0.31 22.79 18.97
C ASP A 216 -0.80 23.84 17.98
N ALA A 217 -2.12 23.79 17.70
CA ALA A 217 -2.95 24.95 17.37
C ALA A 217 -4.36 24.46 16.97
N ARG A 218 -5.16 24.04 17.95
CA ARG A 218 -6.62 24.13 17.80
C ARG A 218 -7.20 24.82 19.02
N HIS A 219 -7.74 25.99 18.73
CA HIS A 219 -8.51 26.85 19.59
C HIS A 219 -9.59 26.08 20.34
N SER A 220 -9.63 26.34 21.64
CA SER A 220 -10.78 26.11 22.51
C SER A 220 -11.98 26.92 22.02
N SER A 221 -13.11 26.24 21.80
CA SER A 221 -14.42 26.85 21.89
C SER A 221 -15.37 25.87 22.59
N GLU A 222 -15.77 26.25 23.79
CA GLU A 222 -16.79 25.62 24.62
C GLU A 222 -18.18 25.76 23.96
N SER A 223 -18.97 24.69 23.97
CA SER A 223 -20.44 24.65 24.12
C SER A 223 -20.86 23.17 24.09
N ASP A 224 -21.35 22.58 25.19
CA ASP A 224 -22.64 22.72 25.88
C ASP A 224 -23.74 21.80 25.29
N ASP A 225 -24.06 20.79 26.11
CA ASP A 225 -25.16 19.83 26.21
C ASP A 225 -26.20 19.63 25.08
N SER A 226 -26.31 18.37 24.63
CA SER A 226 -27.55 17.58 24.74
C SER A 226 -27.34 16.13 24.26
N GLU A 227 -27.64 15.17 25.13
CA GLU A 227 -27.73 13.73 24.82
C GLU A 227 -28.95 13.45 23.92
N GLU A 228 -28.73 12.76 22.80
CA GLU A 228 -29.80 12.07 22.08
C GLU A 228 -29.28 10.69 21.61
N VAL A 229 -29.93 9.64 22.12
CA VAL A 229 -29.66 8.24 21.81
C VAL A 229 -30.31 7.91 20.48
N ILE A 230 -29.52 7.52 19.48
CA ILE A 230 -30.02 6.98 18.21
C ILE A 230 -29.50 5.55 18.07
N GLU A 231 -30.41 4.58 18.17
CA GLU A 231 -30.20 3.21 17.72
C GLU A 231 -30.07 3.20 16.19
N VAL A 232 -29.01 2.58 15.68
CA VAL A 232 -28.81 2.39 14.24
C VAL A 232 -28.59 0.89 13.99
N ASP A 233 -29.67 0.20 13.65
CA ASP A 233 -29.62 -0.99 12.82
C ASP A 233 -29.70 -0.53 11.35
N ASP A 234 -28.76 -0.99 10.53
CA ASP A 234 -28.93 -1.58 9.19
C ASP A 234 -27.68 -1.30 8.33
N TYR A 235 -26.95 -2.37 8.02
CA TYR A 235 -25.75 -2.34 7.17
C TYR A 235 -26.17 -2.23 5.70
N SER A 236 -26.25 -1.00 5.20
CA SER A 236 -26.39 -0.68 3.78
C SER A 236 -25.01 -0.41 3.18
N ASP A 237 -24.52 -1.38 2.42
CA ASP A 237 -23.19 -1.49 1.77
C ASP A 237 -23.06 -0.61 0.51
N GLU A 238 -23.40 0.68 0.61
CA GLU A 238 -23.31 1.64 -0.51
C GLU A 238 -22.68 2.96 -0.02
N ASP A 239 -21.64 3.41 -0.74
CA ASP A 239 -20.97 4.71 -0.64
C ASP A 239 -19.88 4.97 0.42
N ASP A 240 -18.90 4.05 0.53
CA ASP A 240 -17.54 4.43 1.00
C ASP A 240 -16.70 5.08 -0.12
N LYS A 241 -17.30 6.02 -0.83
CA LYS A 241 -16.59 6.99 -1.69
C LYS A 241 -16.15 8.19 -0.84
N VAL A 242 -15.60 7.91 0.35
CA VAL A 242 -15.07 8.94 1.25
C VAL A 242 -13.85 9.56 0.58
N ARG A 243 -14.03 10.82 0.15
CA ARG A 243 -13.04 11.67 -0.53
C ARG A 243 -11.68 11.67 0.18
N ILE A 244 -10.74 10.93 -0.38
CA ILE A 244 -9.29 11.04 -0.09
C ILE A 244 -8.74 12.45 -0.44
N GLN A 245 -9.47 13.23 -1.25
CA GLN A 245 -9.11 14.61 -1.61
C GLN A 245 -8.84 15.51 -0.40
N SER A 246 -9.52 15.29 0.74
CA SER A 246 -9.34 16.12 1.94
C SER A 246 -7.94 16.06 2.56
N TRP A 247 -7.14 15.03 2.25
CA TRP A 247 -5.79 14.86 2.82
C TRP A 247 -4.71 15.54 1.99
N LEU A 248 -4.95 15.76 0.70
CA LEU A 248 -4.00 16.40 -0.22
C LEU A 248 -4.02 17.93 -0.11
N GLU A 249 -5.11 18.52 0.38
CA GLU A 249 -5.27 19.97 0.52
C GLU A 249 -4.65 20.54 1.81
N ALA A 250 -4.07 19.69 2.68
CA ALA A 250 -3.58 20.07 4.01
C ALA A 250 -2.05 20.28 4.11
N VAL A 251 -1.34 20.47 2.99
CA VAL A 251 0.10 20.79 3.00
C VAL A 251 0.30 22.22 2.48
N PRO A 252 0.79 23.17 3.30
CA PRO A 252 1.11 24.53 2.85
C PRO A 252 2.32 24.59 1.90
#